data_AF-A0A917ELF6-F1
#
_entry.id   AF-A0A917ELF6-F1
#
_cell.length_a   1.000
_cell.length_b   1.000
_cell.length_c   1.000
_cell.angle_alpha   90.00
_cell.angle_beta   90.00
_cell.angle_gamma   90.00
#
_symmetry.space_group_name_H-M   'P 1'
#
loop_
_entity.id
_entity.type
_entity.pdbx_description
1 polymer ?
#
loop_
_entity_poly.entity_id
_entity_poly.type
_entity_poly.pdbx_seq_one_letter_code
_entity_poly.pdbx_strand_id
1 'polypeptide(L)'
;MATKKEIQKRVSEKTEAEKNRILKIMRDADIYTLTLDPLIESYLDIYEIYMTMHLQWKDKGFPATQRHTNKAGATNNSKHPLAQQVETWADKKTKALDLLGLTNKSKSQKIVTGGSSVRKDEIVEKPKDNITELDKHREKWRGAK
;
A
#
# COMPACT_ATOMS: atom_id res chain seq x y z
N MET A 1 27.50 -1.58 -8.64
CA MET A 1 26.34 -2.26 -9.23
C MET A 1 26.35 -3.68 -8.71
N ALA A 2 25.32 -4.12 -8.01
CA ALA A 2 25.26 -5.49 -7.50
C ALA A 2 25.14 -6.47 -8.67
N THR A 3 25.70 -7.67 -8.54
CA THR A 3 25.55 -8.69 -9.60
C THR A 3 24.11 -9.23 -9.62
N LYS A 4 23.66 -9.75 -10.77
CA LYS A 4 22.32 -10.36 -10.87
C LYS A 4 22.11 -11.48 -9.84
N LYS A 5 23.16 -12.25 -9.55
CA LYS A 5 23.13 -13.32 -8.53
C LYS A 5 23.00 -12.77 -7.11
N GLU A 6 23.69 -11.68 -6.79
CA GLU A 6 23.55 -11.01 -5.49
C GLU A 6 22.15 -10.44 -5.29
N ILE A 7 21.56 -9.84 -6.33
CA ILE A 7 20.19 -9.33 -6.28
C ILE A 7 19.22 -10.49 -6.04
N GLN A 8 19.34 -11.59 -6.79
CA GLN A 8 18.46 -12.75 -6.61
C GLN A 8 18.54 -13.30 -5.17
N LYS A 9 19.75 -13.44 -4.62
CA LYS A 9 19.94 -13.93 -3.24
C LYS A 9 19.30 -12.98 -2.21
N ARG A 10 19.49 -11.68 -2.36
CA ARG A 10 18.87 -10.68 -1.46
C ARG A 10 17.35 -10.69 -1.57
N VAL A 11 16.81 -10.94 -2.76
CA VAL A 11 15.37 -11.02 -2.98
C VAL A 11 14.81 -12.29 -2.36
N SER A 12 15.42 -13.46 -2.57
CA SER A 12 14.97 -14.72 -1.97
C SER A 12 14.93 -14.67 -0.44
N GLU A 13 16.01 -14.15 0.19
CA GLU A 13 16.07 -13.95 1.64
C GLU A 13 14.92 -13.06 2.16
N LYS A 14 14.59 -12.00 1.41
CA LYS A 14 13.48 -11.09 1.75
C LYS A 14 12.11 -11.72 1.50
N THR A 15 11.95 -12.52 0.47
CA THR A 15 10.69 -13.21 0.16
C THR A 15 10.38 -14.26 1.22
N GLU A 16 11.39 -15.02 1.68
CA GLU A 16 11.24 -15.97 2.78
C GLU A 16 10.87 -15.27 4.09
N ALA A 17 11.53 -14.15 4.39
CA ALA A 17 11.21 -13.33 5.56
C ALA A 17 9.77 -12.79 5.50
N GLU A 18 9.31 -12.33 4.33
CA GLU A 18 7.95 -11.82 4.14
C GLU A 18 6.91 -12.94 4.22
N LYS A 19 7.19 -14.13 3.68
CA LYS A 19 6.34 -15.32 3.83
C LYS A 19 6.10 -15.64 5.30
N ASN A 20 7.17 -15.72 6.08
CA ASN A 20 7.07 -16.00 7.52
C ASN A 20 6.30 -14.90 8.26
N ARG A 21 6.51 -13.63 7.87
CA ARG A 21 5.79 -12.49 8.44
C ARG A 21 4.29 -12.56 8.16
N ILE A 22 3.89 -12.80 6.92
CA ILE A 22 2.47 -12.87 6.52
C ILE A 22 1.78 -14.04 7.20
N LEU A 23 2.39 -15.23 7.19
CA LEU A 23 1.82 -16.40 7.87
C LEU A 23 1.66 -16.14 9.37
N LYS A 24 2.63 -15.47 10.00
CA LYS A 24 2.51 -15.06 11.41
C LYS A 24 1.34 -14.10 11.61
N ILE A 25 1.24 -13.04 10.82
CA ILE A 25 0.13 -12.06 10.93
C ILE A 25 -1.23 -12.75 10.73
N MET A 26 -1.35 -13.62 9.74
CA MET A 26 -2.61 -14.32 9.43
C MET A 26 -3.02 -15.30 10.53
N ARG A 27 -2.05 -15.98 11.16
CA ARG A 27 -2.28 -16.85 12.32
C ARG A 27 -2.64 -16.06 13.57
N ASP A 28 -1.90 -14.99 13.86
CA ASP A 28 -2.15 -14.12 15.03
C ASP A 28 -3.51 -13.41 14.93
N ALA A 29 -4.00 -13.15 13.72
CA ALA A 29 -5.30 -12.56 13.44
C ALA A 29 -6.43 -13.58 13.23
N ASP A 30 -6.14 -14.89 13.32
CA ASP A 30 -7.09 -16.00 13.11
C ASP A 30 -7.86 -15.93 11.77
N ILE A 31 -7.20 -15.44 10.72
CA ILE A 31 -7.75 -15.34 9.35
C ILE A 31 -7.12 -16.36 8.39
N TYR A 32 -6.12 -17.12 8.85
CA TYR A 32 -5.46 -18.09 8.00
C TYR A 32 -6.37 -19.28 7.71
N THR A 33 -6.56 -19.57 6.42
CA THR A 33 -7.22 -20.79 5.94
C THR A 33 -6.37 -21.43 4.85
N LEU A 34 -6.39 -22.76 4.78
CA LEU A 34 -5.64 -23.51 3.76
C LEU A 34 -6.03 -23.11 2.33
N THR A 35 -7.26 -22.64 2.14
CA THR A 35 -7.76 -22.15 0.84
C THR A 35 -7.08 -20.87 0.37
N LEU A 36 -6.40 -20.13 1.25
CA LEU A 36 -5.67 -18.91 0.92
C LEU A 36 -4.24 -19.20 0.44
N ASP A 37 -3.73 -20.43 0.57
CA ASP A 37 -2.35 -20.78 0.16
C ASP A 37 -2.03 -20.37 -1.29
N PRO A 38 -2.87 -20.64 -2.32
CA PRO A 38 -2.59 -20.20 -3.69
C PRO A 38 -2.53 -18.67 -3.82
N LEU A 39 -3.29 -17.94 -3.01
CA LEU A 39 -3.28 -16.47 -3.01
C LEU A 39 -2.04 -15.92 -2.30
N ILE A 40 -1.58 -16.59 -1.24
CA ILE A 40 -0.33 -16.27 -0.54
C ILE A 40 0.86 -16.51 -1.49
N GLU A 41 0.89 -17.63 -2.21
CA GLU A 41 1.92 -17.92 -3.21
C GLU A 41 1.96 -16.84 -4.30
N SER A 42 0.79 -16.51 -4.87
CA SER A 42 0.66 -15.44 -5.86
C SER A 42 1.13 -14.09 -5.34
N TYR A 43 0.84 -13.77 -4.07
CA TYR A 43 1.34 -12.56 -3.41
C TYR A 43 2.88 -12.57 -3.31
N LEU A 44 3.48 -13.70 -2.95
CA LEU A 44 4.92 -13.83 -2.79
C LEU A 44 5.64 -13.69 -4.14
N ASP A 45 5.08 -14.24 -5.21
CA ASP A 45 5.59 -14.05 -6.58
C ASP A 45 5.57 -12.55 -6.96
N ILE A 46 4.46 -11.86 -6.67
CA ILE A 46 4.34 -10.42 -6.88
C ILE A 46 5.39 -9.65 -6.06
N TYR A 47 5.58 -10.05 -4.80
CA TYR A 47 6.55 -9.43 -3.90
C TYR A 47 7.99 -9.60 -4.40
N GLU A 48 8.35 -10.79 -4.87
CA GLU A 48 9.67 -11.09 -5.44
C GLU A 48 9.95 -10.21 -6.69
N ILE A 49 8.98 -10.11 -7.61
CA ILE A 49 9.12 -9.26 -8.80
C ILE A 49 9.25 -7.79 -8.39
N TYR A 50 8.39 -7.31 -7.49
CA TYR A 50 8.46 -5.95 -6.96
C TYR A 50 9.84 -5.63 -6.36
N MET A 51 10.35 -6.52 -5.51
CA MET A 51 11.65 -6.33 -4.84
C MET A 51 12.80 -6.30 -5.84
N THR A 52 12.76 -7.18 -6.85
CA THR A 52 13.76 -7.20 -7.91
C THR A 52 13.81 -5.88 -8.67
N MET A 53 12.65 -5.38 -9.12
CA MET A 53 12.58 -4.11 -9.86
C MET A 53 12.94 -2.91 -8.98
N HIS A 54 12.52 -2.93 -7.72
CA HIS A 54 12.84 -1.87 -6.76
C HIS A 54 14.35 -1.81 -6.47
N LEU A 55 15.02 -2.95 -6.29
CA LEU A 55 16.47 -2.98 -6.08
C LEU A 55 17.24 -2.52 -7.32
N GLN A 56 16.82 -2.93 -8.52
CA GLN A 56 17.43 -2.44 -9.77
C GLN A 56 17.23 -0.94 -9.96
N TRP A 57 16.06 -0.42 -9.58
CA TRP A 57 15.77 1.01 -9.64
C TRP A 57 16.60 1.79 -8.61
N LYS A 58 16.76 1.24 -7.40
CA LYS A 58 17.62 1.76 -6.34
C LYS A 58 19.09 1.82 -6.76
N ASP A 59 19.60 0.77 -7.37
CA ASP A 59 21.01 0.71 -7.85
C ASP A 59 21.30 1.78 -8.91
N LYS A 60 20.29 2.24 -9.64
CA LYS A 60 20.39 3.36 -10.59
C LYS A 60 20.21 4.74 -9.95
N GLY A 61 19.95 4.82 -8.65
CA GLY A 61 19.72 6.08 -7.93
C GLY A 61 18.28 6.60 -8.06
N PHE A 62 17.30 5.73 -8.26
CA PHE A 62 15.88 6.09 -8.42
C PHE A 62 15.59 7.17 -9.48
N PRO A 63 16.10 7.01 -10.73
CA PRO A 63 15.81 7.96 -11.79
C PRO A 63 14.30 8.04 -12.04
N ALA A 64 13.72 9.24 -11.94
CA ALA A 64 12.31 9.46 -12.19
C ALA A 64 11.98 9.43 -13.70
N THR A 65 12.87 9.97 -14.52
CA THR A 65 12.67 10.14 -15.97
C THR A 65 13.84 9.59 -16.78
N GLN A 66 13.56 9.29 -18.03
CA GLN A 66 14.53 8.91 -19.05
C GLN A 66 14.31 9.80 -20.28
N ARG A 67 15.39 10.31 -20.85
CA ARG A 67 15.32 11.01 -22.14
C ARG A 67 15.10 10.00 -23.25
N HIS A 68 14.12 10.27 -24.09
CA HIS A 68 13.79 9.46 -25.26
C HIS A 68 13.68 10.36 -26.49
N THR A 69 14.49 10.06 -27.50
CA THR A 69 14.41 10.73 -28.80
C THR A 69 13.52 9.89 -29.72
N ASN A 70 12.44 10.49 -30.20
CA ASN A 70 11.52 9.81 -31.11
C ASN A 70 12.12 9.71 -32.53
N LYS A 71 11.45 8.97 -33.42
CA LYS A 71 11.88 8.85 -34.84
C LYS A 71 11.88 10.18 -35.61
N ALA A 72 11.14 11.18 -35.13
CA ALA A 72 11.08 12.52 -35.70
C ALA A 72 12.17 13.47 -35.14
N GLY A 73 13.09 12.97 -34.32
CA GLY A 73 14.21 13.74 -33.76
C GLY A 73 13.89 14.58 -32.52
N ALA A 74 12.62 14.62 -32.07
CA ALA A 74 12.24 15.33 -30.85
C ALA A 74 12.66 14.52 -29.61
N THR A 75 13.31 15.18 -28.66
CA THR A 75 13.75 14.57 -27.40
C THR A 75 12.79 14.95 -26.27
N ASN A 76 12.05 13.97 -25.77
CA ASN A 76 11.11 14.12 -24.66
C ASN A 76 11.61 13.41 -23.41
N ASN A 77 11.21 13.90 -22.24
CA ASN A 77 11.37 13.17 -20.99
C ASN A 77 10.16 12.25 -20.80
N SER A 78 10.41 10.94 -20.69
CA SER A 78 9.40 9.96 -20.31
C SER A 78 9.69 9.41 -18.92
N LYS A 79 8.70 8.79 -18.28
CA LYS A 79 8.88 8.12 -16.98
C LYS A 79 9.86 6.95 -17.14
N HIS A 80 10.76 6.79 -16.18
CA HIS A 80 11.75 5.71 -16.24
C HIS A 80 11.03 4.34 -16.23
N PRO A 81 11.35 3.39 -17.13
CA PRO A 81 10.63 2.11 -17.22
C PRO A 81 10.59 1.32 -15.91
N LEU A 82 11.68 1.31 -15.14
CA LEU A 82 11.69 0.66 -13.81
C LEU A 82 10.78 1.37 -12.81
N ALA A 83 10.65 2.71 -12.86
CA ALA A 83 9.74 3.42 -11.97
C ALA A 83 8.28 3.04 -12.28
N GLN A 84 7.94 2.93 -13.56
CA GLN A 84 6.62 2.46 -14.00
C GLN A 84 6.34 1.02 -13.58
N GLN A 85 7.32 0.12 -13.69
CA GLN A 85 7.18 -1.27 -13.25
C GLN A 85 7.01 -1.36 -11.74
N VAL A 86 7.82 -0.63 -10.96
CA VAL A 86 7.72 -0.63 -9.49
C VAL A 86 6.35 -0.15 -9.02
N GLU A 87 5.81 0.91 -9.60
CA GLU A 87 4.44 1.38 -9.33
C GLU A 87 3.40 0.31 -9.68
N THR A 88 3.48 -0.28 -10.87
CA THR A 88 2.54 -1.31 -11.33
C THR A 88 2.52 -2.54 -10.40
N TRP A 89 3.69 -2.99 -9.95
CA TRP A 89 3.79 -4.13 -9.04
C TRP A 89 3.45 -3.75 -7.60
N ALA A 90 3.68 -2.51 -7.16
CA ALA A 90 3.21 -2.02 -5.87
C ALA A 90 1.68 -2.03 -5.78
N ASP A 91 0.98 -1.62 -6.86
CA ASP A 91 -0.48 -1.66 -6.93
C ASP A 91 -1.00 -3.10 -6.88
N LYS A 92 -0.39 -4.01 -7.65
CA LYS A 92 -0.75 -5.44 -7.63
C LYS A 92 -0.51 -6.06 -6.26
N LYS A 93 0.61 -5.74 -5.62
CA LYS A 93 0.94 -6.19 -4.26
C LYS A 93 -0.12 -5.74 -3.26
N THR A 94 -0.52 -4.47 -3.33
CA THR A 94 -1.54 -3.90 -2.43
C THR A 94 -2.90 -4.56 -2.66
N LYS A 95 -3.30 -4.81 -3.91
CA LYS A 95 -4.52 -5.56 -4.23
C LYS A 95 -4.49 -7.00 -3.72
N ALA A 96 -3.36 -7.69 -3.82
CA ALA A 96 -3.21 -9.04 -3.27
C ALA A 96 -3.32 -9.05 -1.73
N LEU A 97 -2.74 -8.06 -1.05
CA LEU A 97 -2.92 -7.87 0.40
C LEU A 97 -4.38 -7.56 0.77
N ASP A 98 -5.07 -6.74 -0.02
CA ASP A 98 -6.50 -6.46 0.15
C ASP A 98 -7.31 -7.76 0.08
N LEU A 99 -7.03 -8.64 -0.90
CA LEU A 99 -7.70 -9.93 -1.06
C LEU A 99 -7.40 -10.92 0.08
N LEU A 100 -6.19 -10.87 0.64
CA LEU A 100 -5.81 -11.65 1.83
C LEU A 100 -6.44 -11.13 3.13
N GLY A 101 -7.19 -10.02 3.08
CA GLY A 101 -7.78 -9.39 4.28
C GLY A 101 -6.74 -8.74 5.19
N LEU A 102 -5.53 -8.50 4.68
CA LEU A 102 -4.40 -7.93 5.43
C LEU A 102 -4.36 -6.40 5.41
N THR A 103 -5.38 -5.76 4.84
CA THR A 103 -5.51 -4.30 4.81
C THR A 103 -6.75 -3.85 5.55
N ASN A 104 -6.75 -2.57 5.96
CA ASN A 104 -7.88 -1.97 6.69
C ASN A 104 -9.09 -1.67 5.79
N LYS A 105 -9.03 -2.01 4.49
CA LYS A 105 -10.02 -1.59 3.50
C LYS A 105 -11.35 -2.34 3.61
N SER A 106 -11.33 -3.59 4.09
CA SER A 106 -12.52 -4.42 4.30
C SER A 106 -13.15 -4.26 5.69
N LYS A 107 -12.49 -3.54 6.61
CA LYS A 107 -13.01 -3.31 7.96
C LYS A 107 -14.04 -2.18 7.92
N SER A 108 -15.32 -2.56 7.98
CA SER A 108 -16.47 -1.63 8.07
C SER A 108 -16.45 -0.76 9.33
N GLN A 109 -15.66 -1.15 10.34
CA GLN A 109 -15.42 -0.39 11.54
C GLN A 109 -14.02 0.21 11.52
N LYS A 110 -13.90 1.50 11.81
CA LYS A 110 -12.63 2.21 12.06
C LYS A 110 -11.96 1.61 13.30
N ILE A 111 -11.34 0.45 13.16
CA ILE A 111 -10.49 -0.12 14.20
C ILE A 111 -9.13 0.55 14.03
N VAL A 112 -8.79 1.41 14.98
CA VAL A 112 -7.46 2.04 15.08
C VAL A 112 -6.45 0.94 15.42
N THR A 113 -5.85 0.35 14.40
CA THR A 113 -4.76 -0.62 14.55
C THR A 113 -3.43 0.13 14.68
N GLY A 114 -3.17 0.67 15.87
CA GLY A 114 -1.89 1.30 16.18
C GLY A 114 -1.99 2.41 17.22
N GLY A 115 -2.13 2.04 18.48
CA GLY A 115 -2.11 2.95 19.61
C GLY A 115 -2.64 2.25 20.86
N SER A 116 -1.86 2.25 21.93
CA SER A 116 -2.19 1.66 23.22
C SER A 116 -3.65 1.91 23.63
N SER A 117 -4.34 0.84 24.04
CA SER A 117 -5.47 0.86 24.97
C SER A 117 -6.60 1.87 24.67
N VAL A 118 -7.44 1.62 23.67
CA VAL A 118 -8.84 2.07 23.78
C VAL A 118 -9.57 0.99 24.55
N ARG A 119 -9.88 1.28 25.82
CA ARG A 119 -10.71 0.41 26.66
C ARG A 119 -12.05 0.23 25.97
N LYS A 120 -12.61 -0.98 26.01
CA LYS A 120 -13.88 -1.34 25.35
C LYS A 120 -15.08 -0.50 25.84
N ASP A 121 -14.89 0.34 26.84
CA ASP A 121 -15.94 1.14 27.51
C ASP A 121 -15.99 2.60 27.04
N GLU A 122 -15.14 3.04 26.12
CA GLU A 122 -15.20 4.40 25.58
C GLU A 122 -16.11 4.46 24.35
N ILE A 123 -17.34 4.92 24.57
CA ILE A 123 -18.22 5.39 23.50
C ILE A 123 -17.56 6.64 22.93
N VAL A 124 -16.94 6.50 21.76
CA VAL A 124 -16.43 7.64 20.99
C VAL A 124 -17.63 8.43 20.48
N GLU A 125 -18.06 9.43 21.25
CA GLU A 125 -19.04 10.40 20.78
C GLU A 125 -18.46 11.15 19.58
N LYS A 126 -19.25 11.23 18.51
CA LYS A 126 -18.91 12.01 17.32
C LYS A 126 -18.63 13.45 17.78
N PRO A 127 -17.51 14.07 17.37
CA PRO A 127 -17.22 15.45 17.77
C PRO A 127 -18.42 16.31 17.38
N LYS A 128 -19.02 16.97 18.36
CA LYS A 128 -20.14 17.89 18.14
C LYS A 128 -19.63 18.96 17.19
N ASP A 129 -20.27 19.10 16.04
CA ASP A 129 -19.94 20.15 15.07
C ASP A 129 -19.95 21.48 15.81
N ASN A 130 -18.82 22.20 15.80
CA ASN A 130 -18.74 23.54 16.35
C ASN A 130 -19.61 24.44 15.49
N ILE A 131 -20.88 24.61 15.88
CA ILE A 131 -21.82 25.53 15.25
C ILE A 131 -21.19 26.93 15.32
N THR A 132 -20.74 27.44 14.19
CA THR A 132 -20.14 28.77 14.13
C THR A 132 -21.23 29.84 14.27
N GLU A 133 -20.90 31.04 14.74
CA GLU A 133 -21.86 32.14 14.86
C GLU A 133 -22.56 32.47 13.53
N LEU A 134 -21.88 32.19 12.41
CA LEU A 134 -22.42 32.30 11.05
C LEU A 134 -23.59 31.34 10.78
N ASP A 135 -23.58 30.14 11.35
CA ASP A 135 -24.65 29.15 11.16
C ASP A 135 -25.91 29.58 11.91
N LYS A 136 -25.77 30.13 13.12
CA LYS A 136 -26.87 30.75 13.87
C LYS A 136 -27.45 31.97 13.15
N HIS A 137 -26.60 32.77 12.52
CA HIS A 137 -27.05 33.91 11.70
C HIS A 137 -27.82 33.40 10.47
N ARG A 138 -27.35 32.36 9.78
CA ARG A 138 -28.04 31.77 8.63
C ARG A 138 -29.42 31.20 8.98
N GLU A 139 -29.57 30.56 10.13
CA GLU A 139 -30.86 30.04 10.60
C GLU A 139 -31.86 31.16 10.91
N LYS A 140 -31.41 32.24 11.56
CA LYS A 140 -32.26 33.41 11.87
C LYS A 140 -32.90 34.02 10.62
N TRP A 141 -32.15 34.11 9.52
CA TRP A 141 -32.63 34.73 8.28
C TRP A 141 -33.34 33.76 7.33
N ARG A 142 -33.12 32.43 7.47
CA ARG A 142 -33.88 31.42 6.73
C ARG A 142 -35.27 31.13 7.33
N GLY A 143 -35.52 31.54 8.57
CA GLY A 143 -36.82 31.41 9.25
C GLY A 143 -37.77 32.61 9.09
N ALA A 144 -37.35 33.70 8.43
CA ALA A 144 -38.22 34.83 8.15
C ALA A 144 -39.01 34.54 6.87
N LYS A 145 -40.29 34.17 7.04
CA LYS A 145 -41.30 34.23 5.97
C LYS A 145 -41.48 35.67 5.49
#